data_AF-A0AAE3DHA3-F1
#
_entry.id   AF-A0AAE3DHA3-F1
#
_cell.length_a   1.000
_cell.length_b   1.000
_cell.length_c   1.000
_cell.angle_alpha   90.00
_cell.angle_beta   90.00
_cell.angle_gamma   90.00
#
_symmetry.space_group_name_H-M   'P 1'
#
loop_
_entity.id
_entity.type
_entity.pdbx_description
1 polymer ?
#
loop_
_entity_poly.entity_id
_entity_poly.type
_entity_poly.pdbx_seq_one_letter_code
_entity_poly.pdbx_strand_id
1 'polypeptide(L)' 'MTIDTKTIVSVTEANQNFSRVTRIAEKNGQAVIFKNNKPKYMLVDLDVSPMIDMTDDEKIDVVAARILKKYKPAFMELAK' A
#
# COMPACT_ATOMS: atom_id res chain seq x y z
N MET A 1 8.92 -3.88 3.58
CA MET A 1 8.26 -3.24 2.42
C MET A 1 9.37 -2.87 1.46
N THR A 2 9.47 -3.57 0.32
CA THR A 2 10.48 -3.27 -0.70
C THR A 2 9.94 -2.13 -1.54
N ILE A 3 10.40 -0.90 -1.29
CA ILE A 3 9.99 0.26 -2.07
C ILE A 3 10.88 0.30 -3.32
N ASP A 4 10.30 0.16 -4.50
CA ASP A 4 11.02 0.38 -5.75
C ASP A 4 11.48 1.84 -5.79
N THR A 5 12.80 2.06 -5.84
CA THR A 5 13.41 3.39 -5.84
C THR A 5 12.98 4.24 -7.02
N LYS A 6 12.51 3.62 -8.12
CA LYS A 6 11.95 4.32 -9.29
C LYS A 6 10.61 5.00 -9.04
N THR A 7 9.94 4.63 -7.95
CA THR A 7 8.64 5.19 -7.55
C THR A 7 8.76 6.32 -6.51
N ILE A 8 9.99 6.64 -6.08
CA ILE A 8 10.26 7.64 -5.06
C ILE A 8 10.30 9.03 -5.68
N VAL A 9 9.51 9.94 -5.13
CA VAL A 9 9.49 11.36 -5.50
C VAL A 9 9.58 12.22 -4.24
N SER A 10 10.16 13.41 -4.35
CA SER A 10 10.16 14.36 -3.23
C SER A 10 8.82 15.10 -3.11
N VAL A 11 8.50 15.64 -1.93
CA VAL A 11 7.31 16.49 -1.77
C VAL A 11 7.36 17.73 -2.68
N THR A 12 8.55 18.28 -2.91
CA THR A 12 8.76 19.44 -3.79
C THR A 12 8.46 19.09 -5.24
N GLU A 13 8.98 17.94 -5.71
CA GLU A 13 8.72 17.42 -7.05
C GLU A 13 7.25 17.09 -7.27
N ALA A 14 6.59 16.48 -6.28
CA ALA A 14 5.17 16.19 -6.33
C ALA A 14 4.32 17.47 -6.42
N ASN A 15 4.72 18.53 -5.71
CA ASN A 15 4.04 19.83 -5.76
C ASN A 15 4.28 20.57 -7.09
N GLN A 16 5.48 20.45 -7.66
CA GLN A 16 5.84 21.13 -8.91
C GLN A 16 5.32 20.42 -10.16
N ASN A 17 5.28 19.09 -10.15
CA ASN A 17 5.00 18.27 -11.34
C ASN A 17 4.05 17.12 -11.00
N PHE A 18 2.87 17.45 -10.44
CA PHE A 18 1.90 16.44 -10.01
C PHE A 18 1.53 15.45 -11.13
N SER A 19 1.30 15.92 -12.36
CA SER A 19 0.98 15.06 -13.52
C SER A 19 2.11 14.09 -13.91
N ARG A 20 3.36 14.36 -13.51
CA ARG A 20 4.44 13.38 -13.69
C ARG A 20 4.37 12.31 -12.61
N VAL A 21 4.02 12.69 -11.38
CA VAL A 21 3.84 11.75 -10.26
C VAL A 21 2.65 10.81 -10.52
N THR A 22 1.54 11.31 -11.08
CA THR A 22 0.40 10.45 -11.46
C THR A 22 0.81 9.40 -12.49
N ARG A 23 1.57 9.77 -13.54
CA ARG A 23 2.10 8.81 -14.53
C ARG A 23 3.03 7.75 -13.92
N ILE A 24 3.81 8.12 -12.90
CA ILE A 24 4.64 7.16 -12.16
C ILE A 24 3.74 6.16 -11.43
N ALA A 25 2.65 6.61 -10.81
CA ALA A 25 1.70 5.73 -10.14
C ALA A 25 0.90 4.87 -11.13
N GLU A 26 0.38 5.43 -12.22
CA GLU A 26 -0.30 4.67 -13.28
C GLU A 26 0.59 3.53 -13.82
N LYS A 27 1.88 3.82 -14.06
CA LYS A 27 2.82 2.83 -14.62
C LYS A 27 3.27 1.77 -13.62
N ASN A 28 3.47 2.14 -12.35
CA ASN A 28 4.08 1.27 -11.34
C ASN A 28 3.10 0.84 -10.24
N GLY A 29 1.81 1.15 -10.39
CA GLY A 29 0.75 0.95 -9.40
C GLY A 29 0.71 2.01 -8.29
N GLN A 30 1.86 2.60 -7.94
CA GLN A 30 1.96 3.61 -6.89
C GLN A 30 3.20 4.51 -7.05
N ALA A 31 3.15 5.70 -6.44
CA ALA A 31 4.29 6.58 -6.22
C ALA A 31 4.44 6.90 -4.73
N VAL A 32 5.65 6.79 -4.19
CA VAL A 32 5.94 7.09 -2.78
C VAL A 32 6.57 8.47 -2.66
N ILE A 33 5.92 9.34 -1.88
CA ILE A 33 6.35 10.73 -1.72
C ILE A 33 7.11 10.89 -0.40
N PHE A 34 8.34 11.39 -0.51
CA PHE A 34 9.23 11.61 0.61
C PHE A 34 9.16 13.05 1.10
N LYS A 35 9.13 13.23 2.43
CA LYS A 35 9.29 14.53 3.10
C LYS A 35 10.44 14.39 4.11
N ASN A 36 11.44 15.26 4.01
CA ASN A 36 12.64 15.23 4.86
C ASN A 36 13.34 13.86 4.83
N ASN A 37 13.59 13.32 3.64
CA ASN A 37 14.22 12.01 3.38
C ASN A 37 13.52 10.80 4.02
N LYS A 38 12.24 10.95 4.39
CA LYS A 38 11.41 9.84 4.89
C LYS A 38 10.16 9.68 4.03
N PRO A 39 9.75 8.44 3.68
CA PRO A 39 8.46 8.21 3.03
C PRO A 39 7.35 8.73 3.95
N LYS A 40 6.49 9.59 3.43
CA LYS A 40 5.43 10.22 4.22
C LYS A 40 4.05 10.12 3.57
N TYR A 41 3.99 10.11 2.25
CA TYR A 41 2.73 9.98 1.51
C TYR A 41 2.89 8.94 0.40
N MET A 42 1.75 8.50 -0.13
CA MET A 42 1.67 7.60 -1.27
C MET A 42 0.55 8.07 -2.18
N LEU A 43 0.80 8.02 -3.48
CA LEU A 43 -0.20 8.23 -4.52
C LEU A 43 -0.45 6.88 -5.18
N VAL A 44 -1.71 6.50 -5.28
CA VAL A 44 -2.14 5.21 -5.81
C VAL A 44 -3.19 5.48 -6.87
N ASP A 45 -3.11 4.76 -7.99
CA ASP A 45 -4.16 4.78 -9.00
C ASP A 45 -5.33 3.92 -8.51
N LEU A 46 -6.53 4.52 -8.40
CA LEU A 46 -7.70 3.82 -7.88
C LEU A 46 -8.28 2.83 -8.89
N ASP A 47 -8.15 3.11 -10.19
CA ASP A 47 -8.72 2.26 -11.25
C ASP A 47 -7.96 0.93 -11.39
N VAL A 48 -6.72 0.90 -10.91
CA VAL A 48 -5.80 -0.24 -11.06
C VAL A 48 -5.41 -0.85 -9.72
N SER A 49 -5.67 -0.17 -8.60
CA SER A 49 -5.27 -0.63 -7.27
C SER A 49 -6.32 -1.55 -6.66
N PRO A 50 -6.02 -2.86 -6.49
CA PRO A 50 -6.92 -3.81 -5.84
C PRO A 50 -7.13 -3.51 -4.34
N MET A 51 -6.42 -2.52 -3.79
CA MET A 51 -6.50 -2.15 -2.38
C MET A 51 -7.73 -1.31 -2.03
N ILE A 52 -8.33 -0.63 -3.02
CA ILE A 52 -9.44 0.32 -2.83
C ILE A 52 -10.79 -0.34 -3.16
N ASP A 53 -10.79 -1.31 -4.07
CA ASP A 53 -12.00 -2.02 -4.54
C ASP A 53 -12.53 -3.07 -3.56
N MET A 54 -11.84 -3.30 -2.45
CA MET A 54 -12.32 -4.21 -1.42
C MET A 54 -13.34 -3.51 -0.52
N THR A 55 -14.53 -4.10 -0.43
CA THR A 55 -15.50 -3.78 0.61
C THR A 55 -14.88 -4.04 1.99
N ASP A 56 -15.38 -3.37 3.02
CA ASP A 56 -14.81 -3.54 4.37
C ASP A 56 -14.92 -4.98 4.89
N ASP A 57 -15.94 -5.72 4.45
CA ASP A 57 -16.10 -7.15 4.73
C ASP A 57 -14.97 -7.99 4.10
N GLU A 58 -14.62 -7.73 2.84
CA GLU A 58 -13.51 -8.43 2.17
C GLU A 58 -12.15 -8.10 2.83
N LYS A 59 -11.99 -6.88 3.36
CA LYS A 59 -10.78 -6.53 4.14
C LYS A 59 -10.71 -7.32 5.45
N ILE A 60 -11.84 -7.57 6.12
CA ILE A 60 -11.90 -8.37 7.35
C ILE A 60 -11.38 -9.79 7.06
N ASP A 61 -11.83 -10.42 5.98
CA ASP A 61 -11.41 -11.78 5.62
C ASP A 61 -9.90 -11.88 5.36
N VAL A 62 -9.33 -10.90 4.65
CA VAL A 62 -7.87 -10.87 4.41
C VAL A 62 -7.09 -10.69 5.71
N VAL A 63 -7.56 -9.81 6.59
CA VAL A 63 -6.94 -9.59 7.91
C VAL A 63 -7.08 -10.82 8.79
N ALA A 64 -8.26 -11.44 8.82
CA ALA A 64 -8.57 -12.65 9.58
C ALA A 64 -7.69 -13.82 9.11
N ALA A 65 -7.58 -14.06 7.81
CA ALA A 65 -6.72 -15.10 7.24
C ALA A 65 -5.26 -14.90 7.64
N ARG A 66 -4.77 -13.65 7.65
CA ARG A 66 -3.40 -13.33 8.07
C ARG A 66 -3.18 -13.60 9.57
N ILE A 67 -4.13 -13.21 10.41
CA ILE A 67 -4.08 -13.43 11.87
C ILE A 67 -4.14 -14.93 12.17
N LEU A 68 -5.07 -15.66 11.57
CA LEU A 68 -5.19 -17.11 11.71
C LEU A 68 -3.91 -17.83 11.30
N LYS A 69 -3.30 -17.45 10.17
CA LYS A 69 -2.04 -18.05 9.73
C LYS A 69 -0.89 -17.77 10.71
N LYS A 70 -0.81 -16.55 11.24
CA LYS A 70 0.25 -16.12 12.17
C LYS A 70 0.14 -16.81 13.53
N TYR A 71 -1.07 -17.00 14.04
CA TYR A 71 -1.34 -17.53 15.38
C TYR A 71 -1.96 -18.93 15.34
N LYS A 72 -1.80 -19.66 14.23
CA LYS A 72 -2.38 -21.00 14.02
C LYS A 72 -2.16 -21.95 15.21
N PRO A 73 -0.96 -22.04 15.83
CA PRO A 73 -0.76 -22.93 16.98
C PRO A 73 -1.63 -22.56 18.19
N ALA A 74 -1.77 -21.25 18.48
CA ALA A 74 -2.59 -20.78 19.61
C ALA A 74 -4.07 -21.06 19.38
N PHE A 75 -4.57 -20.87 18.16
CA PHE A 75 -5.95 -21.21 17.81
C PHE A 75 -6.23 -22.71 17.87
N MET A 76 -5.27 -23.56 17.48
CA MET A 76 -5.41 -25.01 17.63
C MET A 76 -5.44 -25.44 19.11
N GLU A 77 -4.65 -24.80 19.96
CA GLU A 77 -4.67 -25.09 21.41
C GLU A 77 -5.97 -24.65 22.07
N LEU A 78 -6.55 -23.52 21.66
CA LEU A 78 -7.86 -23.06 22.14
C LEU A 78 -9.04 -23.92 21.68
N ALA A 79 -8.87 -24.66 20.56
CA ALA A 79 -9.91 -25.53 20.00
C ALA A 79 -9.91 -26.94 20.62
N LYS A 80 -8.99 -27.22 21.55
CA LYS A 80 -8.88 -28.48 22.29
C LYS A 80 -9.68 -28.41 23.59
#